data_AF-A0A9E2NLX1-F1
#
_entry.id   AF-A0A9E2NLX1-F1
#
_cell.length_a   1.000
_cell.length_b   1.000
_cell.length_c   1.000
_cell.angle_alpha   90.00
_cell.angle_beta   90.00
_cell.angle_gamma   90.00
#
_symmetry.space_group_name_H-M   'P 1'
#
loop_
_entity.id
_entity.type
_entity.pdbx_description
1 polymer ?
#
loop_
_entity_poly.entity_id
_entity_poly.type
_entity_poly.pdbx_seq_one_letter_code
_entity_poly.pdbx_strand_id
1 'polypeptide(L)'
;MKKSIIISVCYFVLFTCIITCFLLIHPYSTTLEAATFDQVDTLQDLRLTTEDLSTQLTHIKENMASYEKTLSEIDKRLTAIDDRQEELTTLLVDYYINQLKDPTYTDIYNEEYTYYIAAESLGQIGKPAIPKLIEKLSTEDDYERALTLYALLLASQADNVKAFAGNDYIQTYLDFDSRNHPELIKIAKAWWEKYSSYF
;
A
#
# COMPACT_ATOMS: atom_id res chain seq x y z
N MET A 1 -11.97 -42.70 -101.42
CA MET A 1 -11.95 -42.33 -99.98
C MET A 1 -10.79 -41.39 -99.60
N LYS A 2 -10.51 -40.31 -100.36
CA LYS A 2 -9.41 -39.36 -100.05
C LYS A 2 -9.86 -37.94 -99.65
N LYS A 3 -11.14 -37.59 -99.84
CA LYS A 3 -11.66 -36.24 -99.54
C LYS A 3 -12.00 -36.00 -98.07
N SER A 4 -12.21 -37.05 -97.26
CA SER A 4 -12.59 -36.91 -95.84
C SER A 4 -11.42 -36.58 -94.91
N ILE A 5 -10.18 -36.95 -95.28
CA ILE A 5 -8.99 -36.74 -94.43
C ILE A 5 -8.51 -35.28 -94.50
N ILE A 6 -8.66 -34.63 -95.65
CA ILE A 6 -8.20 -33.24 -95.86
C ILE A 6 -9.08 -32.23 -95.08
N ILE A 7 -10.38 -32.49 -94.97
CA ILE A 7 -11.32 -31.62 -94.23
C ILE A 7 -11.07 -31.73 -92.71
N SER A 8 -10.68 -32.92 -92.22
CA SER A 8 -10.36 -33.14 -90.80
C SER A 8 -9.09 -32.44 -90.35
N VAL A 9 -8.07 -32.36 -91.22
CA VAL A 9 -6.80 -31.67 -90.91
C VAL A 9 -6.99 -30.15 -90.94
N CYS A 10 -7.78 -29.62 -91.88
CA CYS A 10 -8.11 -28.19 -91.93
C CYS A 10 -8.89 -27.71 -90.69
N TYR A 11 -9.83 -28.51 -90.19
CA TYR A 11 -10.56 -28.18 -88.95
C TYR A 11 -9.65 -28.18 -87.71
N PHE A 12 -8.70 -29.12 -87.64
CA PHE A 12 -7.77 -29.20 -86.52
C PHE A 12 -6.83 -27.98 -86.47
N VAL A 13 -6.31 -27.56 -87.62
CA VAL A 13 -5.46 -26.36 -87.72
C VAL A 13 -6.24 -25.09 -87.38
N LEU A 14 -7.47 -24.95 -87.89
CA LEU A 14 -8.35 -23.82 -87.54
C LEU A 14 -8.71 -23.79 -86.06
N PHE A 15 -8.98 -24.95 -85.44
CA PHE A 15 -9.27 -25.03 -84.01
C PHE A 15 -8.04 -24.67 -83.15
N THR A 16 -6.84 -25.13 -83.54
CA THR A 16 -5.60 -24.72 -82.86
C THR A 16 -5.25 -23.25 -83.06
N CYS A 17 -5.59 -22.67 -84.21
CA CYS A 17 -5.44 -21.22 -84.47
C CYS A 17 -6.45 -20.40 -83.66
N ILE A 18 -7.69 -20.87 -83.51
CA ILE A 18 -8.71 -20.20 -82.70
C ILE A 18 -8.34 -20.27 -81.21
N ILE A 19 -7.83 -21.41 -80.71
CA ILE A 19 -7.38 -21.54 -79.31
C ILE A 19 -6.15 -20.67 -79.03
N THR A 20 -5.17 -20.65 -79.94
CA THR A 20 -3.98 -19.78 -79.78
C THR A 20 -4.35 -18.29 -79.90
N CYS A 21 -5.28 -17.92 -80.80
CA CYS A 21 -5.83 -16.58 -80.83
C CYS A 21 -6.64 -16.25 -79.56
N PHE A 22 -7.43 -17.17 -79.01
CA PHE A 22 -8.18 -16.93 -77.77
C PHE A 22 -7.25 -16.73 -76.55
N LEU A 23 -6.14 -17.46 -76.50
CA LEU A 23 -5.09 -17.30 -75.48
C LEU A 23 -4.24 -16.04 -75.67
N LEU A 24 -4.12 -15.51 -76.89
CA LEU A 24 -3.41 -14.25 -77.19
C LEU A 24 -4.30 -13.00 -77.04
N ILE A 25 -5.63 -13.15 -77.19
CA ILE A 25 -6.60 -12.03 -77.11
C ILE A 25 -7.11 -11.82 -75.68
N HIS A 26 -7.03 -12.83 -74.81
CA HIS A 26 -7.32 -12.69 -73.39
C HIS A 26 -6.06 -12.85 -72.55
N PRO A 27 -5.35 -11.75 -72.21
CA PRO A 27 -4.37 -11.79 -71.14
C PRO A 27 -5.14 -11.96 -69.82
N TYR A 28 -5.43 -13.21 -69.46
CA TYR A 28 -5.84 -13.60 -68.10
C TYR A 28 -4.64 -13.44 -67.16
N SER A 29 -4.16 -12.21 -66.99
CA SER A 29 -3.00 -11.90 -66.15
C SER A 29 -2.97 -10.42 -65.79
N THR A 30 -4.08 -9.88 -65.29
CA THR A 30 -4.07 -8.52 -64.69
C THR A 30 -4.96 -8.39 -63.45
N THR A 31 -5.99 -9.22 -63.27
CA THR A 31 -6.84 -9.15 -62.07
C THR A 31 -6.42 -10.08 -60.94
N LEU A 32 -5.85 -11.26 -61.25
CA LEU A 32 -5.38 -12.21 -60.24
C LEU A 32 -4.06 -11.74 -59.59
N GLU A 33 -3.11 -11.22 -60.40
CA GLU A 33 -1.86 -10.64 -59.89
C GLU A 33 -2.08 -9.38 -59.04
N ALA A 34 -3.01 -8.50 -59.43
CA ALA A 34 -3.35 -7.31 -58.65
C ALA A 34 -4.00 -7.64 -57.29
N ALA A 35 -4.92 -8.63 -57.26
CA ALA A 35 -5.55 -9.08 -56.02
C ALA A 35 -4.56 -9.79 -55.07
N THR A 36 -3.59 -10.54 -55.60
CA THR A 36 -2.54 -11.18 -54.79
C THR A 36 -1.50 -10.18 -54.28
N PHE A 37 -1.21 -9.13 -55.04
CA PHE A 37 -0.23 -8.10 -54.66
C PHE A 37 -0.74 -7.25 -53.49
N ASP A 38 -1.99 -6.79 -53.57
CA ASP A 38 -2.66 -6.02 -52.50
C ASP A 38 -2.82 -6.85 -51.21
N GLN A 39 -3.10 -8.15 -51.35
CA GLN A 39 -3.16 -9.07 -50.22
C GLN A 39 -1.79 -9.38 -49.60
N VAL A 40 -0.71 -9.34 -50.37
CA VAL A 40 0.66 -9.52 -49.85
C VAL A 40 1.14 -8.28 -49.10
N ASP A 41 0.81 -7.07 -49.58
CA ASP A 41 1.17 -5.80 -48.93
C ASP A 41 0.48 -5.65 -47.58
N THR A 42 -0.83 -5.94 -47.53
CA THR A 42 -1.60 -5.95 -46.28
C THR A 42 -1.13 -6.98 -45.25
N LEU A 43 -0.68 -8.16 -45.68
CA LEU A 43 -0.10 -9.18 -44.80
C LEU A 43 1.29 -8.75 -44.28
N GLN A 44 2.06 -8.02 -45.09
CA GLN A 44 3.37 -7.50 -44.68
C GLN A 44 3.24 -6.37 -43.66
N ASP A 45 2.28 -5.46 -43.85
CA ASP A 45 1.93 -4.42 -42.88
C ASP A 45 1.44 -5.00 -41.56
N LEU A 46 0.60 -6.06 -41.60
CA LEU A 46 0.16 -6.76 -40.39
C LEU A 46 1.33 -7.40 -39.64
N ARG A 47 2.29 -7.99 -40.36
CA ARG A 47 3.48 -8.59 -39.76
C ARG A 47 4.35 -7.53 -39.07
N LEU A 48 4.59 -6.40 -39.75
CA LEU A 48 5.34 -5.26 -39.18
C LEU A 48 4.64 -4.73 -37.92
N THR A 49 3.32 -4.59 -37.96
CA THR A 49 2.51 -4.17 -36.80
C THR A 49 2.60 -5.17 -35.64
N THR A 50 2.59 -6.46 -35.95
CA THR A 50 2.69 -7.52 -34.93
C THR A 50 4.07 -7.53 -34.27
N GLU A 51 5.13 -7.30 -35.04
CA GLU A 51 6.50 -7.21 -34.53
C GLU A 51 6.70 -5.98 -33.63
N ASP A 52 6.18 -4.81 -34.04
CA ASP A 52 6.17 -3.60 -33.22
C ASP A 52 5.42 -3.81 -31.90
N LEU A 53 4.20 -4.38 -31.96
CA LEU A 53 3.41 -4.66 -30.76
C LEU A 53 4.11 -5.68 -29.82
N SER A 54 4.82 -6.66 -30.38
CA SER A 54 5.60 -7.62 -29.59
C SER A 54 6.78 -6.96 -28.85
N THR A 55 7.39 -5.97 -29.48
CA THR A 55 8.47 -5.16 -28.90
C THR A 55 7.92 -4.30 -27.76
N GLN A 56 6.81 -3.60 -28.00
CA GLN A 56 6.12 -2.83 -26.97
C GLN A 56 5.71 -3.70 -25.78
N LEU A 57 5.15 -4.89 -26.02
CA LEU A 57 4.76 -5.82 -24.97
C LEU A 57 5.97 -6.27 -24.12
N THR A 58 7.12 -6.48 -24.75
CA THR A 58 8.35 -6.86 -24.05
C THR A 58 8.82 -5.74 -23.13
N HIS A 59 8.87 -4.50 -23.63
CA HIS A 59 9.19 -3.34 -22.80
C HIS A 59 8.21 -3.13 -21.65
N ILE A 60 6.92 -3.35 -21.86
CA ILE A 60 5.92 -3.27 -20.79
C ILE A 60 6.19 -4.32 -19.70
N LYS A 61 6.50 -5.57 -20.08
CA LYS A 61 6.84 -6.64 -19.12
C LYS A 61 8.09 -6.32 -18.30
N GLU A 62 9.12 -5.80 -18.95
CA GLU A 62 10.34 -5.36 -18.28
C GLU A 62 10.07 -4.23 -17.28
N ASN A 63 9.28 -3.24 -17.68
CA ASN A 63 8.85 -2.14 -16.81
C ASN A 63 8.02 -2.65 -15.62
N MET A 64 7.08 -3.58 -15.85
CA MET A 64 6.29 -4.18 -14.76
C MET A 64 7.19 -4.91 -13.75
N ALA A 65 8.16 -5.70 -14.21
CA ALA A 65 9.12 -6.36 -13.31
C ALA A 65 9.97 -5.36 -12.51
N SER A 66 10.33 -4.23 -13.14
CA SER A 66 11.01 -3.12 -12.46
C SER A 66 10.13 -2.47 -11.38
N TYR A 67 8.84 -2.27 -11.66
CA TYR A 67 7.90 -1.73 -10.69
C TYR A 67 7.63 -2.69 -9.53
N GLU A 68 7.47 -3.99 -9.79
CA GLU A 68 7.30 -5.01 -8.74
C GLU A 68 8.49 -5.03 -7.78
N LYS A 69 9.72 -4.97 -8.31
CA LYS A 69 10.93 -4.85 -7.49
C LYS A 69 10.93 -3.58 -6.64
N THR A 70 10.51 -2.46 -7.22
CA THR A 70 10.42 -1.17 -6.52
C THR A 70 9.40 -1.23 -5.38
N LEU A 71 8.23 -1.81 -5.63
CA LEU A 71 7.19 -2.00 -4.62
C LEU A 71 7.67 -2.89 -3.46
N SER A 72 8.38 -3.98 -3.76
CA SER A 72 8.97 -4.85 -2.73
C SER A 72 9.99 -4.12 -1.85
N GLU A 73 10.79 -3.22 -2.42
CA GLU A 73 11.75 -2.43 -1.64
C GLU A 73 11.05 -1.35 -0.78
N ILE A 74 9.98 -0.75 -1.30
CA ILE A 74 9.16 0.20 -0.53
C ILE A 74 8.53 -0.52 0.67
N ASP A 75 7.96 -1.70 0.46
CA ASP A 75 7.35 -2.51 1.53
C ASP A 75 8.32 -2.78 2.68
N LYS A 76 9.54 -3.24 2.37
CA LYS A 76 10.59 -3.43 3.39
C LYS A 76 10.93 -2.15 4.14
N ARG A 77 10.97 -1.01 3.44
CA ARG A 77 11.26 0.29 4.06
C ARG A 77 10.12 0.75 4.95
N LEU A 78 8.87 0.47 4.59
CA LEU A 78 7.71 0.74 5.44
C LEU A 78 7.81 -0.08 6.72
N THR A 79 8.05 -1.39 6.63
CA THR A 79 8.27 -2.25 7.81
C THR A 79 9.39 -1.71 8.71
N ALA A 80 10.53 -1.33 8.13
CA ALA A 80 11.64 -0.79 8.91
C ALA A 80 11.33 0.57 9.57
N ILE A 81 10.41 1.37 9.00
CA ILE A 81 9.95 2.62 9.62
C ILE A 81 9.01 2.31 10.77
N ASP A 82 8.08 1.37 10.61
CA ASP A 82 7.16 0.95 11.66
C ASP A 82 7.92 0.40 12.88
N ASP A 83 8.90 -0.49 12.65
CA ASP A 83 9.76 -1.04 13.71
C ASP A 83 10.50 0.06 14.48
N ARG A 84 11.06 1.04 13.75
CA ARG A 84 11.77 2.18 14.35
C ARG A 84 10.83 3.11 15.11
N GLN A 85 9.59 3.27 14.65
CA GLN A 85 8.59 4.06 15.34
C GLN A 85 8.19 3.41 16.66
N GLU A 86 8.04 2.08 16.69
CA GLU A 86 7.77 1.32 17.91
C GLU A 86 8.94 1.42 18.91
N GLU A 87 10.18 1.29 18.43
CA GLU A 87 11.39 1.47 19.24
C GLU A 87 11.44 2.87 19.88
N LEU A 88 11.26 3.92 19.07
CA LEU A 88 11.27 5.30 19.55
C LEU A 88 10.13 5.57 20.55
N THR A 89 8.95 5.00 20.31
CA THR A 89 7.82 5.13 21.23
C THR A 89 8.15 4.51 22.58
N THR A 90 8.76 3.33 22.59
CA THR A 90 9.19 2.65 23.81
C THR A 90 10.21 3.50 24.59
N LEU A 91 11.21 4.05 23.88
CA LEU A 91 12.23 4.93 24.47
C LEU A 91 11.63 6.22 25.06
N LEU A 92 10.66 6.83 24.37
CA LEU A 92 9.97 8.02 24.86
C LEU A 92 9.15 7.73 26.10
N VAL A 93 8.42 6.61 26.14
CA VAL A 93 7.69 6.20 27.35
C VAL A 93 8.68 6.03 28.50
N ASP A 94 9.79 5.32 28.31
CA ASP A 94 10.80 5.13 29.36
C ASP A 94 11.40 6.45 29.84
N TYR A 95 11.71 7.34 28.90
CA TYR A 95 12.23 8.66 29.23
C TYR A 95 11.24 9.42 30.12
N TYR A 96 9.97 9.56 29.73
CA TYR A 96 9.01 10.33 30.50
C TYR A 96 8.59 9.65 31.81
N ILE A 97 8.52 8.31 31.85
CA ILE A 97 8.29 7.57 33.10
C ILE A 97 9.38 7.92 34.13
N ASN A 98 10.64 8.05 33.70
CA ASN A 98 11.74 8.45 34.59
C ASN A 98 11.67 9.91 35.04
N GLN A 99 11.03 10.80 34.27
CA GLN A 99 10.86 12.21 34.62
C GLN A 99 9.68 12.47 35.58
N LEU A 100 8.78 11.51 35.80
CA LEU A 100 7.62 11.70 36.70
C LEU A 100 8.02 12.03 38.15
N LYS A 101 9.21 11.63 38.59
CA LYS A 101 9.74 11.96 39.93
C LYS A 101 10.46 13.30 40.01
N ASP A 102 10.69 13.97 38.87
CA ASP A 102 11.41 15.25 38.84
C ASP A 102 10.42 16.42 38.96
N PRO A 103 10.37 17.12 40.12
CA PRO A 103 9.47 18.25 40.30
C PRO A 103 9.85 19.49 39.48
N THR A 104 11.07 19.52 38.93
CA THR A 104 11.55 20.62 38.10
C THR A 104 11.26 20.42 36.62
N TYR A 105 10.83 19.23 36.22
CA TYR A 105 10.47 18.90 34.84
C TYR A 105 9.05 19.37 34.50
N THR A 106 8.84 20.68 34.66
CA THR A 106 7.56 21.37 34.48
C THR A 106 7.76 22.63 33.62
N ASP A 107 6.67 23.10 33.04
CA ASP A 107 6.59 24.41 32.37
C ASP A 107 5.40 25.20 32.93
N ILE A 108 5.22 26.45 32.51
CA ILE A 108 4.08 27.29 32.90
C ILE A 108 3.23 27.57 31.67
N TYR A 109 1.97 27.14 31.72
CA TYR A 109 0.97 27.42 30.70
C TYR A 109 0.12 28.62 31.10
N ASN A 110 0.06 29.63 30.22
CA ASN A 110 -0.71 30.87 30.40
C ASN A 110 -0.50 31.56 31.76
N GLU A 111 0.73 31.58 32.26
CA GLU A 111 1.17 32.24 33.52
C GLU A 111 0.51 31.74 34.83
N GLU A 112 -0.49 30.87 34.75
CA GLU A 112 -1.32 30.48 35.90
C GLU A 112 -1.29 28.98 36.21
N TYR A 113 -0.92 28.13 35.25
CA TYR A 113 -1.00 26.68 35.39
C TYR A 113 0.35 26.00 35.22
N THR A 114 0.70 25.13 36.15
CA THR A 114 1.86 24.24 36.01
C THR A 114 1.55 23.16 34.98
N TYR A 115 2.38 23.09 33.95
CA TYR A 115 2.36 22.06 32.92
C TYR A 115 3.35 20.95 33.28
N TYR A 116 2.83 19.79 33.68
CA TYR A 116 3.65 18.64 34.07
C TYR A 116 4.09 17.85 32.84
N ILE A 117 5.18 18.30 32.22
CA ILE A 117 5.65 17.86 30.89
C ILE A 117 5.63 16.34 30.75
N ALA A 118 6.14 15.59 31.74
CA ALA A 118 6.21 14.14 31.70
C ALA A 118 4.82 13.48 31.64
N ALA A 119 3.90 13.88 32.53
CA ALA A 119 2.55 13.32 32.59
C ALA A 119 1.74 13.65 31.33
N GLU A 120 1.84 14.88 30.85
CA GLU A 120 1.18 15.37 29.63
C GLU A 120 1.70 14.63 28.39
N SER A 121 3.02 14.43 28.28
CA SER A 121 3.63 13.71 27.15
C SER A 121 3.23 12.23 27.14
N LEU A 122 3.21 11.57 28.31
CA LEU A 122 2.69 10.20 28.45
C LEU A 122 1.20 10.12 28.10
N GLY A 123 0.43 11.15 28.46
CA GLY A 123 -0.96 11.32 28.07
C GLY A 123 -1.17 11.35 26.56
N GLN A 124 -0.32 12.11 25.85
CA GLN A 124 -0.34 12.19 24.39
C GLN A 124 0.06 10.89 23.71
N ILE A 125 1.03 10.15 24.28
CA ILE A 125 1.42 8.82 23.79
C ILE A 125 0.25 7.83 23.91
N GLY A 126 -0.47 7.87 25.04
CA GLY A 126 -1.68 7.08 25.22
C GLY A 126 -1.40 5.61 25.49
N LYS A 127 -1.97 4.73 24.64
CA LYS A 127 -1.93 3.28 24.82
C LYS A 127 -0.55 2.71 25.20
N PRO A 128 0.57 3.03 24.54
CA PRO A 128 1.89 2.47 24.88
C PRO A 128 2.39 2.84 26.29
N ALA A 129 1.92 3.95 26.88
CA ALA A 129 2.35 4.41 28.20
C ALA A 129 1.64 3.69 29.36
N ILE A 130 0.39 3.25 29.15
CA ILE A 130 -0.49 2.76 30.22
C ILE A 130 0.12 1.58 31.00
N PRO A 131 0.70 0.53 30.39
CA PRO A 131 1.24 -0.59 31.16
C PRO A 131 2.32 -0.16 32.17
N LYS A 132 3.28 0.67 31.74
CA LYS A 132 4.35 1.19 32.62
C LYS A 132 3.81 2.14 33.68
N LEU A 133 2.79 2.93 33.36
CA LEU A 133 2.11 3.78 34.34
C LEU A 133 1.37 2.95 35.40
N ILE A 134 0.71 1.85 35.02
CA ILE A 134 0.05 0.92 35.95
C ILE A 134 1.07 0.29 36.90
N GLU A 135 2.22 -0.17 36.38
CA GLU A 135 3.33 -0.65 37.20
C GLU A 135 3.84 0.43 38.16
N LYS A 136 3.97 1.67 37.66
CA LYS A 136 4.49 2.80 38.41
C LYS A 136 3.63 3.23 39.61
N LEU A 137 2.35 2.82 39.67
CA LEU A 137 1.47 3.08 40.81
C LEU A 137 2.00 2.54 42.15
N SER A 138 2.94 1.58 42.13
CA SER A 138 3.56 1.04 43.35
C SER A 138 4.74 1.87 43.89
N THR A 139 5.02 3.04 43.32
CA THR A 139 6.08 3.92 43.83
C THR A 139 5.81 4.40 45.26
N GLU A 140 6.88 4.50 46.06
CA GLU A 140 6.87 5.05 47.42
C GLU A 140 6.85 6.60 47.42
N ASP A 141 7.15 7.22 46.27
CA ASP A 141 7.14 8.68 46.12
C ASP A 141 5.72 9.18 45.85
N ASP A 142 5.16 9.94 46.80
CA ASP A 142 3.82 10.51 46.72
C ASP A 142 3.67 11.48 45.54
N TYR A 143 4.71 12.25 45.20
CA TYR A 143 4.71 13.16 44.06
C TYR A 143 4.70 12.39 42.74
N GLU A 144 5.58 11.39 42.60
CA GLU A 144 5.62 10.53 41.40
C GLU A 144 4.29 9.80 41.22
N ARG A 145 3.65 9.37 42.32
CA ARG A 145 2.35 8.70 42.28
C ARG A 145 1.22 9.64 41.85
N ALA A 146 1.21 10.89 42.32
CA ALA A 146 0.25 11.90 41.88
C ALA A 146 0.33 12.13 40.36
N LEU A 147 1.54 12.31 39.82
CA LEU A 147 1.74 12.50 38.38
C LEU A 147 1.46 11.23 37.58
N THR A 148 1.71 10.05 38.14
CA THR A 148 1.35 8.77 37.50
C THR A 148 -0.17 8.64 37.35
N LEU A 149 -0.93 8.98 38.40
CA LEU A 149 -2.40 8.98 38.37
C LEU A 149 -2.96 10.02 37.38
N TYR A 150 -2.32 11.19 37.30
CA TYR A 150 -2.68 12.21 36.32
C TYR A 150 -2.36 11.76 34.88
N ALA A 151 -1.19 11.17 34.64
CA ALA A 151 -0.82 10.63 33.34
C ALA A 151 -1.77 9.51 32.88
N LEU A 152 -2.23 8.64 33.80
CA LEU A 152 -3.22 7.60 33.48
C LEU A 152 -4.58 8.18 33.05
N LEU A 153 -5.04 9.25 33.71
CA LEU A 153 -6.24 9.99 33.28
C LEU A 153 -6.08 10.46 31.83
N LEU A 154 -4.96 11.09 31.50
CA LEU A 154 -4.73 11.64 30.16
C LEU A 154 -4.56 10.53 29.12
N ALA A 155 -3.70 9.54 29.40
CA ALA A 155 -3.34 8.48 28.47
C ALA A 155 -4.54 7.60 28.10
N SER A 156 -5.44 7.34 29.06
CA SER A 156 -6.66 6.58 28.80
C SER A 156 -7.69 7.31 27.94
N GLN A 157 -7.51 8.62 27.71
CA GLN A 157 -8.34 9.43 26.82
C GLN A 157 -7.73 9.61 25.41
N ALA A 158 -6.54 9.06 25.14
CA ALA A 158 -5.92 9.13 23.84
C ALA A 158 -6.74 8.37 22.78
N ASP A 159 -6.67 8.80 21.52
CA ASP A 159 -7.49 8.23 20.44
C ASP A 159 -7.22 6.74 20.21
N ASN A 160 -5.97 6.30 20.42
CA ASN A 160 -5.56 4.90 20.33
C ASN A 160 -6.11 4.02 21.49
N VAL A 161 -6.61 4.63 22.57
CA VAL A 161 -7.34 3.94 23.65
C VAL A 161 -8.84 4.01 23.40
N LYS A 162 -9.36 5.20 23.02
CA LYS A 162 -10.77 5.38 22.63
C LYS A 162 -11.21 4.42 21.54
N ALA A 163 -10.30 4.00 20.65
CA ALA A 163 -10.55 3.01 19.62
C ALA A 163 -11.17 1.69 20.15
N PHE A 164 -10.88 1.30 21.40
CA PHE A 164 -11.48 0.12 22.03
C PHE A 164 -12.28 0.44 23.31
N ALA A 165 -11.95 1.51 24.04
CA ALA A 165 -12.61 1.86 25.30
C ALA A 165 -13.75 2.89 25.14
N GLY A 166 -13.83 3.57 23.99
CA GLY A 166 -14.81 4.64 23.76
C GLY A 166 -14.64 5.77 24.77
N ASN A 167 -15.72 6.10 25.48
CA ASN A 167 -15.72 7.12 26.54
C ASN A 167 -15.41 6.56 27.94
N ASP A 168 -15.03 5.28 28.05
CA ASP A 168 -14.61 4.68 29.31
C ASP A 168 -13.10 4.88 29.50
N TYR A 169 -12.72 5.79 30.38
CA TYR A 169 -11.33 6.15 30.68
C TYR A 169 -11.08 6.11 32.18
N ILE A 170 -9.82 6.16 32.59
CA ILE A 170 -9.42 6.07 34.00
C ILE A 170 -9.83 7.37 34.70
N GLN A 171 -10.85 7.29 35.55
CA GLN A 171 -11.41 8.45 36.28
C GLN A 171 -10.58 8.81 37.51
N THR A 172 -9.34 9.21 37.30
CA THR A 172 -8.44 9.79 38.32
C THR A 172 -8.31 11.30 38.12
N TYR A 173 -7.50 11.97 38.93
CA TYR A 173 -7.18 13.39 38.79
C TYR A 173 -5.82 13.69 39.42
N LEU A 174 -5.26 14.86 39.12
CA LEU A 174 -4.06 15.34 39.79
C LEU A 174 -4.40 15.80 41.20
N ASP A 175 -3.82 15.13 42.18
CA ASP A 175 -3.89 15.50 43.59
C ASP A 175 -2.54 15.20 44.23
N PHE A 176 -1.96 16.17 44.93
CA PHE A 176 -0.72 15.94 45.67
C PHE A 176 -0.97 15.47 47.12
N ASP A 177 -2.23 15.43 47.56
CA ASP A 177 -2.61 14.83 48.83
C ASP A 177 -2.71 13.30 48.71
N SER A 178 -1.69 12.62 49.21
CA SER A 178 -1.56 11.17 49.11
C SER A 178 -2.64 10.37 49.83
N ARG A 179 -3.44 11.00 50.71
CA ARG A 179 -4.56 10.36 51.40
C ARG A 179 -5.64 9.86 50.43
N ASN A 180 -5.78 10.50 49.27
CA ASN A 180 -6.78 10.14 48.25
C ASN A 180 -6.24 9.08 47.27
N HIS A 181 -4.91 8.91 47.16
CA HIS A 181 -4.29 8.01 46.18
C HIS A 181 -4.75 6.55 46.27
N PRO A 182 -4.98 5.93 47.45
CA PRO A 182 -5.43 4.55 47.53
C PRO A 182 -6.72 4.27 46.76
N GLU A 183 -7.69 5.18 46.78
CA GLU A 183 -8.94 5.03 46.03
C GLU A 183 -8.71 5.25 44.53
N LEU A 184 -7.90 6.23 44.15
CA LEU A 184 -7.53 6.49 42.76
C LEU A 184 -6.79 5.30 42.12
N ILE A 185 -5.92 4.63 42.89
CA ILE A 185 -5.22 3.42 42.46
C ILE A 185 -6.21 2.27 42.21
N LYS A 186 -7.24 2.11 43.06
CA LYS A 186 -8.29 1.09 42.83
C LYS A 186 -9.04 1.37 41.55
N ILE A 187 -9.39 2.63 41.27
CA ILE A 187 -10.06 3.03 40.02
C ILE A 187 -9.18 2.68 38.81
N ALA A 188 -7.91 3.06 38.83
CA ALA A 188 -6.96 2.76 37.75
C ALA A 188 -6.80 1.24 37.54
N LYS A 189 -6.65 0.47 38.62
CA LYS A 189 -6.51 -0.99 38.53
C LYS A 189 -7.78 -1.69 38.03
N ALA A 190 -8.96 -1.25 38.45
CA ALA A 190 -10.22 -1.80 37.96
C ALA A 190 -10.40 -1.58 36.44
N TRP A 191 -10.03 -0.39 35.94
CA TRP A 191 -10.03 -0.12 34.50
C TRP A 191 -8.99 -0.99 33.78
N TRP A 192 -7.79 -1.13 34.33
CA TRP A 192 -6.75 -2.00 33.78
C TRP A 192 -7.18 -3.48 33.72
N GLU A 193 -7.80 -4.00 34.77
CA GLU A 193 -8.34 -5.37 34.79
C GLU A 193 -9.35 -5.60 33.67
N LYS A 194 -10.18 -4.59 33.36
CA LYS A 194 -11.17 -4.64 32.28
C LYS A 194 -10.55 -4.63 30.88
N TYR A 195 -9.47 -3.88 30.67
CA TYR A 195 -8.94 -3.58 29.32
C TYR A 195 -7.54 -4.10 29.02
N SER A 196 -6.85 -4.71 29.99
CA SER A 196 -5.45 -5.16 29.85
C SER A 196 -5.20 -6.08 28.64
N SER A 197 -6.19 -6.85 28.18
CA SER A 197 -6.05 -7.72 27.00
C SER A 197 -5.84 -6.99 25.67
N TYR A 198 -6.05 -5.67 25.64
CA TYR A 198 -5.83 -4.85 24.44
C TYR A 198 -4.39 -4.34 24.33
N PHE A 199 -3.56 -4.54 25.36
CA PHE A 199 -2.17 -4.08 25.43
C PHE A 199 -1.21 -5.26 25.24
#